data_AF-A0A6P1CQK4-F1
#
_entry.id   AF-A0A6P1CQK4-F1
#
_cell.length_a   1.000
_cell.length_b   1.000
_cell.length_c   1.000
_cell.angle_alpha   90.00
_cell.angle_beta   90.00
_cell.angle_gamma   90.00
#
_symmetry.space_group_name_H-M   'P 1'
#
loop_
_entity.id
_entity.type
_entity.pdbx_description
1 polymer ?
#
loop_
_entity_poly.entity_id
_entity_poly.type
_entity_poly.pdbx_seq_one_letter_code
_entity_poly.pdbx_strand_id
1 'polypeptide(L)'
;MPRKELLLAACRGLAAGDHPILDAAGELAAIHQAREQTPATGSAALDRHRSRLRVAIDLWVAVSARPGSGGMHGVGRLVDDIAALTVEAYIMLAHAPDALVYDATVRLTELGDMYQDLADQLASTTTPAIFR
;
A
#
# COMPACT_ATOMS: atom_id res chain seq x y z
N MET A 1 -7.84 -4.75 -9.45
CA MET A 1 -7.35 -4.24 -8.15
C MET A 1 -7.50 -5.36 -7.13
N PRO A 2 -6.52 -5.61 -6.25
CA PRO A 2 -6.67 -6.53 -5.14
C PRO A 2 -7.59 -5.94 -4.07
N ARG A 3 -8.16 -6.78 -3.20
CA ARG A 3 -8.94 -6.33 -2.05
C ARG A 3 -8.02 -5.85 -0.92
N LYS A 4 -8.55 -5.01 -0.02
CA LYS A 4 -7.78 -4.49 1.13
C LYS A 4 -7.15 -5.59 1.99
N GLU A 5 -7.80 -6.75 2.13
CA GLU A 5 -7.27 -7.85 2.96
C GLU A 5 -5.99 -8.43 2.38
N LEU A 6 -5.90 -8.54 1.05
CA LEU A 6 -4.69 -9.01 0.37
C LEU A 6 -3.59 -7.96 0.46
N LEU A 7 -3.92 -6.68 0.33
CA LEU A 7 -2.96 -5.59 0.52
C LEU A 7 -2.36 -5.61 1.94
N LEU A 8 -3.21 -5.70 2.97
CA LEU A 8 -2.77 -5.80 4.37
C LEU A 8 -1.95 -7.07 4.62
N ALA A 9 -2.31 -8.19 3.99
CA ALA A 9 -1.52 -9.42 4.06
C ALA A 9 -0.12 -9.23 3.45
N ALA A 10 -0.03 -8.60 2.28
CA ALA A 10 1.23 -8.31 1.60
C ALA A 10 2.14 -7.41 2.45
N CYS A 11 1.60 -6.34 3.04
CA CYS A 11 2.34 -5.46 3.96
C CYS A 11 2.89 -6.19 5.19
N ARG A 12 2.26 -7.32 5.60
CA ARG A 12 2.73 -8.18 6.71
C ARG A 12 3.73 -9.25 6.26
N GLY A 13 4.12 -9.26 4.98
CA GLY A 13 4.98 -10.29 4.41
C GLY A 13 4.30 -11.65 4.21
N LEU A 14 2.96 -11.69 4.22
CA LEU A 14 2.19 -12.91 3.95
C LEU A 14 1.97 -13.07 2.45
N ALA A 15 1.80 -14.32 2.01
CA ALA A 15 1.43 -14.61 0.63
C ALA A 15 0.04 -14.01 0.31
N ALA A 16 0.01 -13.06 -0.62
CA ALA A 16 -1.19 -12.28 -0.95
C ALA A 16 -1.68 -12.44 -2.40
N GLY A 17 -1.00 -13.24 -3.22
CA GLY A 17 -1.31 -13.47 -4.63
C GLY A 17 -0.33 -12.76 -5.58
N ASP A 18 -0.49 -13.01 -6.88
CA ASP A 18 0.37 -12.47 -7.94
C ASP A 18 -0.27 -11.19 -8.52
N HIS A 19 0.11 -10.03 -7.97
CA HIS A 19 -0.39 -8.75 -8.43
C HIS A 19 0.63 -7.63 -8.14
N PRO A 20 1.00 -6.77 -9.12
CA PRO A 20 2.08 -5.78 -8.95
C PRO A 20 1.94 -4.83 -7.76
N ILE A 21 0.71 -4.41 -7.45
CA ILE A 21 0.43 -3.59 -6.24
C ILE A 21 0.75 -4.34 -4.95
N LEU A 22 0.51 -5.66 -4.88
CA LEU A 22 0.78 -6.45 -3.68
C LEU A 22 2.29 -6.63 -3.47
N ASP A 23 3.03 -6.90 -4.54
CA ASP A 23 4.50 -6.97 -4.48
C ASP A 23 5.10 -5.64 -4.02
N ALA A 24 4.64 -4.53 -4.60
CA ALA A 24 5.08 -3.20 -4.23
C ALA A 24 4.70 -2.84 -2.77
N ALA A 25 3.52 -3.27 -2.29
CA ALA A 25 3.09 -3.03 -0.92
C ALA A 25 3.96 -3.78 0.09
N GLY A 26 4.28 -5.05 -0.17
CA GLY A 26 5.21 -5.82 0.64
C GLY A 26 6.61 -5.22 0.65
N GLU A 27 7.10 -4.76 -0.50
CA GLU A 27 8.40 -4.10 -0.59
C GLU A 27 8.44 -2.74 0.12
N LEU A 28 7.37 -1.94 0.02
CA LEU A 28 7.22 -0.69 0.78
C LEU A 28 7.26 -0.96 2.29
N ALA A 29 6.58 -2.00 2.77
CA ALA A 29 6.62 -2.40 4.18
C ALA A 29 8.04 -2.81 4.60
N ALA A 30 8.75 -3.60 3.77
CA ALA A 30 10.13 -3.97 4.04
C ALA A 30 11.07 -2.74 4.10
N ILE A 31 10.85 -1.74 3.24
CA ILE A 31 11.58 -0.46 3.29
C ILE A 31 11.33 0.25 4.63
N HIS A 32 10.07 0.37 5.06
CA HIS A 32 9.74 1.03 6.33
C HIS A 32 10.36 0.29 7.52
N GLN A 33 10.35 -1.03 7.53
CA GLN A 33 11.03 -1.82 8.56
C GLN A 33 12.55 -1.60 8.55
N ALA A 34 13.18 -1.55 7.37
CA ALA A 34 14.62 -1.31 7.25
C ALA A 34 15.01 0.10 7.72
N ARG A 35 14.14 1.10 7.55
CA ARG A 35 14.39 2.49 8.00
C ARG A 35 14.53 2.59 9.52
N GLU A 36 13.76 1.82 10.29
CA GLU A 36 13.88 1.79 11.76
C GLU A 36 15.27 1.34 12.24
N GLN A 37 15.98 0.56 11.41
CA GLN A 37 17.29 0.01 11.73
C GLN A 37 18.43 0.77 11.05
N THR A 38 18.13 1.74 10.18
CA THR A 38 19.11 2.42 9.33
C THR A 38 19.32 3.86 9.80
N PRO A 39 20.57 4.27 10.13
CA PRO A 39 20.87 5.67 10.43
C PRO A 39 20.46 6.62 9.30
N ALA A 40 20.08 7.85 9.63
CA ALA A 40 19.57 8.85 8.66
C ALA A 40 20.52 9.10 7.46
N THR A 41 21.84 8.99 7.66
CA THR A 41 22.84 9.11 6.59
C THR A 41 22.79 7.99 5.54
N GLY A 42 22.15 6.85 5.84
CA GLY A 42 21.94 5.72 4.93
C GLY A 42 20.54 5.67 4.28
N SER A 43 19.60 6.54 4.67
CA SER A 43 18.19 6.43 4.23
C SER A 43 17.95 6.85 2.78
N ALA A 44 18.84 7.65 2.19
CA ALA A 44 18.61 8.25 0.87
C ALA A 44 18.37 7.21 -0.25
N ALA A 45 18.98 6.03 -0.17
CA ALA A 45 18.73 4.94 -1.12
C ALA A 45 17.33 4.34 -0.93
N LEU A 46 16.92 4.12 0.32
CA LEU A 46 15.59 3.64 0.70
C LEU A 46 14.50 4.64 0.29
N ASP A 47 14.72 5.93 0.51
CA ASP A 47 13.77 6.98 0.15
C ASP A 47 13.57 7.08 -1.37
N ARG A 48 14.66 6.98 -2.15
CA ARG A 48 14.56 6.92 -3.62
C ARG A 48 13.81 5.68 -4.10
N HIS A 49 14.06 4.53 -3.47
CA HIS A 49 13.41 3.28 -3.82
C HIS A 49 11.90 3.33 -3.52
N ARG A 50 11.53 3.79 -2.33
CA ARG A 50 10.15 4.07 -1.92
C ARG A 50 9.43 4.99 -2.91
N SER A 51 10.07 6.09 -3.31
CA SER A 51 9.50 7.01 -4.30
C SER A 51 9.25 6.34 -5.65
N ARG A 52 10.14 5.45 -6.12
CA ARG A 52 9.96 4.72 -7.37
C ARG A 52 8.77 3.77 -7.30
N LEU A 53 8.60 3.03 -6.20
CA LEU A 53 7.49 2.11 -6.02
C LEU A 53 6.14 2.84 -6.05
N ARG A 54 6.04 4.00 -5.39
CA ARG A 54 4.82 4.84 -5.42
C ARG A 54 4.45 5.25 -6.84
N VAL A 55 5.43 5.76 -7.59
CA VAL A 55 5.23 6.18 -8.98
C VAL A 55 4.86 4.99 -9.86
N ALA A 56 5.46 3.82 -9.65
CA ALA A 56 5.13 2.60 -10.38
C ALA A 56 3.68 2.15 -10.12
N ILE A 57 3.20 2.24 -8.87
CA ILE A 57 1.80 1.96 -8.54
C ILE A 57 0.86 2.95 -9.24
N ASP A 58 1.13 4.25 -9.14
CA ASP A 58 0.31 5.29 -9.78
C ASP A 58 0.26 5.09 -11.31
N LEU A 59 1.39 4.76 -11.94
CA LEU A 59 1.48 4.49 -13.37
C LEU A 59 0.69 3.22 -13.75
N TRP A 60 0.83 2.15 -12.97
CA TRP A 60 0.10 0.91 -13.24
C TRP A 60 -1.42 1.12 -13.14
N VAL A 61 -1.88 1.88 -12.15
CA VAL A 61 -3.30 2.26 -12.02
C VAL A 61 -3.75 3.11 -13.21
N ALA A 62 -2.96 4.12 -13.60
CA ALA A 62 -3.31 4.98 -14.72
C ALA A 62 -3.42 4.21 -16.05
N VAL A 63 -2.56 3.22 -16.28
CA VAL A 63 -2.60 2.35 -17.48
C VAL A 63 -3.74 1.33 -17.41
N SER A 64 -4.10 0.89 -16.21
CA SER A 64 -5.19 -0.09 -16.01
C SER A 64 -6.59 0.55 -16.03
N ALA A 65 -6.69 1.86 -15.80
CA ALA A 65 -7.94 2.60 -15.83
C ALA A 65 -8.42 2.89 -17.26
N ARG A 66 -9.74 3.06 -17.44
CA ARG A 66 -10.32 3.38 -18.75
C ARG A 66 -9.92 4.80 -19.18
N PRO A 67 -9.56 5.02 -20.46
CA PRO A 67 -9.28 6.36 -20.98
C PRO A 67 -10.44 7.33 -20.68
N GLY A 68 -10.12 8.49 -20.09
CA GLY A 68 -11.11 9.53 -19.76
C GLY A 68 -11.76 9.42 -18.38
N SER A 69 -11.42 8.42 -17.56
CA SER A 69 -11.93 8.30 -16.18
C SER A 69 -11.35 9.34 -15.20
N GLY A 70 -10.49 10.24 -15.68
CA GLY A 70 -9.62 11.05 -14.82
C GLY A 70 -8.57 10.15 -14.18
N GLY A 71 -7.32 10.22 -14.63
CA GLY A 71 -6.25 9.39 -14.09
C GLY A 71 -6.22 9.51 -12.56
N MET A 72 -6.34 8.38 -11.87
CA MET A 72 -6.41 8.38 -10.41
C MET A 72 -4.98 8.48 -9.86
N HIS A 73 -4.64 9.65 -9.34
CA HIS A 73 -3.32 9.93 -8.77
C HIS A 73 -3.36 9.73 -7.25
N GLY A 74 -2.27 9.23 -6.67
CA GLY A 74 -2.13 9.12 -5.22
C GLY A 74 -2.46 7.75 -4.64
N VAL A 75 -2.73 6.75 -5.48
CA VAL A 75 -2.85 5.35 -5.03
C VAL A 75 -1.52 4.86 -4.48
N GLY A 76 -0.40 5.21 -5.13
CA GLY A 76 0.93 4.91 -4.64
C GLY A 76 1.20 5.49 -3.25
N ARG A 77 0.74 6.74 -3.01
CA ARG A 77 0.82 7.35 -1.67
C ARG A 77 -0.04 6.60 -0.65
N LEU A 78 -1.29 6.28 -0.99
CA LEU A 78 -2.20 5.58 -0.09
C LEU A 78 -1.64 4.20 0.32
N VAL A 79 -1.14 3.42 -0.65
CA VAL A 79 -0.52 2.12 -0.38
C VAL A 79 0.73 2.25 0.50
N ASP A 80 1.54 3.28 0.26
CA ASP A 80 2.73 3.58 1.06
C ASP A 80 2.38 4.00 2.50
N ASP A 81 1.31 4.78 2.69
CA ASP A 81 0.82 5.17 4.02
C ASP A 81 0.26 3.93 4.77
N ILE A 82 -0.43 3.01 4.08
CA ILE A 82 -0.88 1.71 4.64
C ILE A 82 0.32 0.86 5.05
N ALA A 83 1.35 0.77 4.20
CA ALA A 83 2.54 -0.02 4.48
C ALA A 83 3.29 0.53 5.71
N ALA A 84 3.46 1.84 5.81
CA ALA A 84 4.09 2.49 6.96
C ALA A 84 3.34 2.19 8.26
N LEU A 85 2.02 2.41 8.27
CA LEU A 85 1.20 2.17 9.47
C LEU A 85 1.09 0.69 9.84
N THR A 86 1.14 -0.22 8.86
CA THR A 86 1.18 -1.65 9.15
C THR A 86 2.45 -2.02 9.92
N VAL A 87 3.61 -1.50 9.50
CA VAL A 87 4.90 -1.72 10.19
C VAL A 87 4.88 -1.07 11.57
N GLU A 88 4.42 0.17 11.67
CA GLU A 88 4.33 0.92 12.93
C GLU A 88 3.43 0.19 13.95
N ALA A 89 2.23 -0.24 13.53
CA ALA A 89 1.30 -0.99 14.37
C ALA A 89 1.91 -2.32 14.84
N TYR A 90 2.68 -3.00 13.98
CA TYR A 90 3.32 -4.27 14.32
C TYR A 90 4.46 -4.09 15.33
N ILE A 91 5.26 -3.04 15.19
CA ILE A 91 6.29 -2.69 16.16
C ILE A 91 5.65 -2.29 17.49
N MET A 92 4.59 -1.49 17.46
CA MET A 92 3.84 -1.09 18.66
C MET A 92 3.25 -2.30 19.39
N LEU A 93 2.69 -3.28 18.69
CA LEU A 93 2.17 -4.51 19.30
C LEU A 93 3.20 -5.25 20.15
N ALA A 94 4.49 -5.12 19.85
CA ALA A 94 5.55 -5.76 20.62
C ALA A 94 5.94 -4.98 21.91
N HIS A 95 5.65 -3.68 21.98
CA HIS A 95 6.31 -2.78 22.96
C HIS A 95 5.43 -1.65 23.55
N ALA A 96 4.23 -1.39 23.05
CA ALA A 96 3.43 -0.20 23.38
C ALA A 96 2.22 -0.50 24.29
N PRO A 97 1.69 0.52 25.01
CA PRO A 97 0.43 0.42 25.74
C PRO A 97 -0.77 0.18 24.81
N ASP A 98 -1.78 -0.55 25.31
CA ASP A 98 -2.99 -0.96 24.56
C ASP A 98 -3.72 0.19 23.84
N ALA A 99 -3.74 1.40 24.41
CA ALA A 99 -4.39 2.56 23.81
C ALA A 99 -3.73 3.00 22.49
N LEU A 100 -2.39 2.97 22.41
CA LEU A 100 -1.67 3.34 21.19
C LEU A 100 -1.82 2.26 20.10
N VAL A 101 -1.86 1.00 20.53
CA VAL A 101 -2.18 -0.13 19.63
C VAL A 101 -3.58 0.05 19.03
N TYR A 102 -4.56 0.40 19.86
CA TYR A 102 -5.94 0.65 19.40
C TYR A 102 -5.99 1.77 18.35
N ASP A 103 -5.40 2.93 18.63
CA ASP A 103 -5.39 4.06 17.69
C ASP A 103 -4.75 3.69 16.34
N ALA A 104 -3.63 2.96 16.36
CA ALA A 104 -2.97 2.48 15.14
C ALA A 104 -3.85 1.50 14.35
N THR A 105 -4.56 0.60 15.04
CA THR A 105 -5.49 -0.35 14.39
C THR A 105 -6.72 0.33 13.79
N VAL A 106 -7.25 1.38 14.44
CA VAL A 106 -8.35 2.20 13.88
C VAL A 106 -7.90 2.87 12.60
N ARG A 107 -6.74 3.55 12.63
CA ARG A 107 -6.22 4.26 11.45
C ARG A 107 -5.90 3.31 10.29
N LEU A 108 -5.40 2.11 10.58
CA LEU A 108 -5.15 1.10 9.56
C LEU A 108 -6.46 0.60 8.92
N THR A 109 -7.54 0.52 9.71
CA THR A 109 -8.88 0.17 9.21
C THR A 109 -9.40 1.25 8.26
N GLU A 110 -9.31 2.52 8.64
CA GLU A 110 -9.75 3.65 7.81
C GLU A 110 -9.02 3.71 6.46
N LEU A 111 -7.70 3.51 6.45
CA LEU A 111 -6.91 3.48 5.20
C LEU A 111 -7.21 2.24 4.35
N GLY A 112 -7.46 1.09 4.99
CA GLY A 112 -7.93 -0.10 4.30
C GLY A 112 -9.27 0.12 3.63
N ASP A 113 -10.20 0.82 4.29
CA ASP A 113 -11.51 1.16 3.74
C ASP A 113 -11.40 2.15 2.58
N MET A 114 -10.60 3.22 2.73
CA MET A 114 -10.30 4.15 1.63
C MET A 114 -9.71 3.44 0.40
N TYR A 115 -8.82 2.47 0.63
CA TYR A 115 -8.26 1.66 -0.46
C TYR A 115 -9.32 0.78 -1.12
N GLN A 116 -10.21 0.17 -0.34
CA GLN A 116 -11.26 -0.69 -0.85
C GLN A 116 -12.27 0.09 -1.70
N ASP A 117 -12.71 1.27 -1.24
CA ASP A 117 -13.58 2.16 -2.00
C ASP A 117 -12.95 2.55 -3.34
N LEU A 118 -11.66 2.82 -3.32
CA LEU A 118 -10.86 3.14 -4.49
C LEU A 118 -10.71 1.95 -5.44
N ALA A 119 -10.48 0.75 -4.90
CA ALA A 119 -10.43 -0.49 -5.67
C ALA A 119 -11.77 -0.78 -6.37
N ASP A 120 -12.88 -0.53 -5.68
CA ASP A 120 -14.24 -0.73 -6.19
C ASP A 120 -14.61 0.33 -7.24
N GLN A 121 -14.18 1.58 -7.06
CA GLN A 121 -14.29 2.63 -8.08
C GLN A 121 -13.50 2.27 -9.35
N LEU A 122 -12.30 1.73 -9.21
CA LEU A 122 -11.53 1.26 -10.36
C LEU A 122 -12.17 0.03 -11.03
N ALA A 123 -12.70 -0.90 -10.25
CA ALA A 123 -13.39 -2.07 -10.81
C ALA A 123 -14.64 -1.68 -11.60
N SER A 124 -15.41 -0.69 -11.12
CA SER A 124 -16.60 -0.18 -11.81
C SER A 124 -16.28 0.66 -13.05
N THR A 125 -15.09 1.24 -13.13
CA THR A 125 -14.61 1.98 -14.32
C THR A 125 -13.85 1.09 -15.32
N THR A 126 -13.45 -0.12 -14.91
CA THR A 126 -12.84 -1.13 -15.78
C THR A 126 -13.89 -1.75 -16.69
N THR A 127 -13.69 -1.71 -18.01
CA THR A 127 -14.55 -2.49 -18.94
C THR A 127 -14.30 -3.98 -18.71
N PRO A 128 -15.32 -4.85 -18.62
CA PRO A 128 -15.06 -6.27 -18.77
C PRO A 128 -14.40 -6.44 -20.14
N ALA A 129 -13.16 -6.92 -20.14
CA ALA A 129 -12.51 -7.31 -21.38
C ALA A 129 -13.39 -8.38 -22.02
N ILE A 130 -14.09 -8.02 -23.09
CA ILE A 130 -14.62 -9.01 -24.03
C ILE A 130 -13.36 -9.62 -24.65
N PHE A 131 -12.86 -10.70 -24.05
CA PHE A 131 -11.85 -11.53 -24.68
C PHE A 131 -12.50 -12.18 -25.91
N ARG A 132 -12.12 -11.70 -27.09
CA ARG A 132 -12.14 -12.42 -28.37
C ARG A 132 -10.71 -12.75 -28.74
#